data_AF-A0A9D2IV26-F1
#
_entry.id   AF-A0A9D2IV26-F1
#
_cell.length_a   1.000
_cell.length_b   1.000
_cell.length_c   1.000
_cell.angle_alpha   90.00
_cell.angle_beta   90.00
_cell.angle_gamma   90.00
#
_symmetry.space_group_name_H-M   'P 1'
#
loop_
_entity.id
_entity.type
_entity.pdbx_description
1 polymer ?
#
loop_
_entity_poly.entity_id
_entity_poly.type
_entity_poly.pdbx_seq_one_letter_code
_entity_poly.pdbx_strand_id
1 'polypeptide(L)' 'MKEERNDYNEEENIVELVDEEGNSFRFEHLMTFEYKGNWYIALTEVKDAESEEDEAGEEEVAIYRIEGDEDNEQL' A
#
# COMPACT_ATOMS: atom_id res chain seq x y z
N MET A 1 17.44 13.77 24.67
CA MET A 1 16.56 13.54 23.50
C MET A 1 16.18 12.08 23.55
N LYS A 2 14.89 11.75 23.61
CA LYS A 2 14.48 10.35 23.39
C LYS A 2 14.58 10.15 21.89
N GLU A 3 15.52 9.32 21.45
CA GLU A 3 15.46 8.73 20.13
C GLU A 3 14.22 7.83 20.13
N GLU A 4 13.15 8.31 19.49
CA GLU A 4 12.05 7.43 19.10
C GLU A 4 12.65 6.49 18.05
N ARG A 5 12.92 5.24 18.44
CA ARG A 5 13.17 4.18 17.46
C ARG A 5 11.86 4.00 16.70
N ASN A 6 11.81 4.51 15.48
CA ASN A 6 10.88 4.02 14.48
C ASN A 6 11.32 2.60 14.13
N ASP A 7 10.73 1.62 14.81
CA ASP A 7 10.73 0.22 14.40
C ASP A 7 9.77 0.11 13.20
N TYR A 8 10.15 0.69 12.04
CA TYR A 8 9.46 0.41 10.77
C TYR A 8 10.02 -0.92 10.28
N ASN A 9 9.33 -1.99 10.60
CA ASN A 9 9.60 -3.29 10.03
C ASN A 9 9.03 -3.30 8.60
N GLU A 10 9.87 -3.44 7.57
CA GLU A 10 9.47 -3.37 6.15
C GLU A 10 8.40 -4.42 5.80
N GLU A 11 8.33 -5.53 6.54
CA GLU A 11 7.28 -6.55 6.39
C GLU A 11 5.93 -6.15 7.00
N GLU A 12 5.88 -5.15 7.90
CA GLU A 12 4.64 -4.72 8.58
C GLU A 12 3.79 -3.74 7.76
N ASN A 13 4.34 -3.16 6.70
CA ASN A 13 3.63 -2.22 5.83
C ASN A 13 3.11 -2.87 4.54
N ILE A 14 3.03 -4.21 4.46
CA ILE A 14 2.49 -4.88 3.27
C ILE A 14 0.98 -5.10 3.41
N VAL A 15 0.21 -4.68 2.40
CA VAL A 15 -1.23 -4.96 2.28
C VAL A 15 -1.48 -5.94 1.14
N GLU A 16 -2.52 -6.77 1.30
CA GLU A 16 -2.98 -7.70 0.27
C GLU A 16 -4.36 -7.25 -0.22
N LEU A 17 -4.49 -6.99 -1.52
CA LEU A 17 -5.76 -6.70 -2.18
C LEU A 17 -6.27 -7.99 -2.82
N VAL A 18 -7.55 -8.30 -2.59
CA VAL A 18 -8.21 -9.48 -3.15
C VAL A 18 -9.32 -9.03 -4.09
N ASP A 19 -9.28 -9.47 -5.34
CA ASP A 19 -10.32 -9.13 -6.31
C ASP A 19 -11.58 -10.00 -6.16
N GLU A 20 -12.61 -9.71 -6.97
CA GLU A 20 -13.89 -10.45 -6.96
C GLU A 20 -13.77 -11.94 -7.33
N GLU A 21 -12.70 -12.33 -8.02
CA GLU A 21 -12.40 -13.71 -8.40
C GLU A 21 -11.60 -14.45 -7.32
N GLY A 22 -11.14 -13.73 -6.29
CA GLY A 22 -10.33 -14.25 -5.18
C GLY A 22 -8.82 -14.25 -5.45
N ASN A 23 -8.35 -13.58 -6.51
CA ASN A 23 -6.92 -13.42 -6.75
C ASN A 23 -6.35 -12.38 -5.79
N SER A 24 -5.18 -12.66 -5.22
CA SER A 24 -4.53 -11.78 -4.25
C SER A 24 -3.28 -11.12 -4.80
N PHE A 25 -3.10 -9.84 -4.46
CA PHE A 25 -2.01 -8.98 -4.92
C PHE A 25 -1.40 -8.25 -3.74
N ARG A 26 -0.07 -8.24 -3.62
CA ARG A 26 0.63 -7.65 -2.47
C ARG A 26 1.28 -6.32 -2.85
N PHE A 27 1.09 -5.32 -1.99
CA PHE A 27 1.61 -3.97 -2.17
C PHE A 27 2.23 -3.46 -0.87
N GLU A 28 3.21 -2.57 -0.98
CA GLU A 28 3.67 -1.78 0.14
C GLU A 28 2.74 -0.56 0.35
N HIS A 29 2.31 -0.37 1.59
CA HIS A 29 1.52 0.76 2.05
C HIS A 29 2.41 1.95 2.36
N LEU A 30 2.29 2.99 1.54
CA LEU A 30 3.09 4.20 1.70
C LEU A 30 2.45 5.18 2.68
N MET A 31 1.15 5.44 2.51
CA MET A 31 0.38 6.32 3.39
C MET A 31 -1.13 6.25 3.16
N THR A 32 -1.89 6.69 4.16
CA THR A 32 -3.33 6.95 4.08
C THR A 32 -3.59 8.43 4.34
N PHE A 33 -4.45 9.07 3.55
CA PHE A 33 -4.73 10.51 3.67
C PHE A 33 -6.16 10.86 3.30
N GLU A 34 -6.66 11.95 3.90
CA GLU A 34 -7.95 12.54 3.57
C GLU A 34 -7.78 13.62 2.49
N TYR A 35 -8.61 13.58 1.45
CA TYR A 35 -8.70 14.64 0.45
C TYR A 35 -10.14 14.89 0.03
N LYS A 36 -10.57 16.16 0.13
CA LYS A 36 -11.95 16.59 -0.21
C LYS A 36 -13.04 15.75 0.48
N GLY A 37 -12.82 15.37 1.75
CA GLY A 37 -13.78 14.61 2.55
C GLY A 37 -13.86 13.12 2.23
N ASN A 38 -12.91 12.57 1.47
CA ASN A 38 -12.80 11.13 1.22
C ASN A 38 -11.41 10.63 1.64
N TRP A 39 -11.33 9.35 2.01
CA TRP A 39 -10.07 8.69 2.37
C TRP A 39 -9.44 8.00 1.17
N TYR A 40 -8.11 8.07 1.12
CA TYR A 40 -7.31 7.47 0.07
C TYR A 40 -6.10 6.74 0.65
N ILE A 41 -5.65 5.73 -0.08
CA ILE A 41 -4.45 4.95 0.23
C ILE A 41 -3.49 4.99 -0.96
N ALA A 42 -2.20 5.22 -0.69
CA ALA A 42 -1.13 5.19 -1.68
C ALA A 42 -0.32 3.89 -1.53
N LEU A 43 -0.17 3.15 -2.63
CA LEU A 43 0.41 1.82 -2.69
C LEU A 43 1.47 1.74 -3.80
N THR A 44 2.51 0.94 -3.58
CA THR A 44 3.49 0.54 -4.61
C THR A 44 3.64 -0.98 -4.65
N GLU A 45 4.00 -1.52 -5.81
CA GLU A 45 4.24 -2.96 -5.96
C GLU A 45 5.45 -3.40 -5.14
N VAL A 46 5.35 -4.58 -4.50
CA VAL A 46 6.49 -5.19 -3.82
C VAL A 46 7.44 -5.75 -4.88
N LYS A 47 8.63 -5.17 -5.00
CA LYS A 47 9.67 -5.70 -5.89
C LYS A 47 10.31 -6.93 -5.25
N ASP A 48 10.13 -8.10 -5.85
CA ASP A 48 10.91 -9.27 -5.47
C ASP A 48 12.38 -9.07 -5.87
N ALA A 49 13.30 -9.40 -4.97
CA ALA A 49 14.75 -9.23 -5.14
C ALA A 49 15.34 -10.03 -6.32
N GLU A 50 14.57 -10.91 -6.97
CA GLU A 50 14.99 -11.67 -8.16
C GLU A 50 14.65 -10.99 -9.49
N SER A 51 13.99 -9.84 -9.45
CA SER A 51 13.62 -9.01 -10.61
C SER A 51 14.58 -7.81 -10.77
N GLU A 52 15.89 -8.07 -10.71
CA GLU A 52 16.94 -7.07 -10.99
C GLU A 52 17.33 -7.02 -12.49
N GLU A 53 16.46 -7.42 -13.40
CA GLU A 53 16.67 -7.20 -14.83
C GLU A 53 15.76 -6.07 -15.32
N ASP A 54 16.40 -4.90 -15.47
CA ASP A 54 16.09 -3.86 -16.43
C ASP A 54 14.71 -3.18 -16.34
N GLU A 55 14.60 -2.16 -15.50
CA GLU A 55 14.22 -0.85 -16.03
C GLU A 55 14.58 0.27 -15.05
N ALA A 56 15.14 1.37 -15.58
CA ALA A 56 15.02 2.69 -14.98
C ALA A 56 13.56 3.18 -15.06
N GLY A 57 12.62 2.31 -14.68
CA GLY A 57 11.20 2.53 -14.65
C GLY A 57 10.87 3.28 -13.37
N GLU A 58 10.20 4.40 -13.54
CA GLU A 58 9.74 5.25 -12.44
C GLU A 58 8.97 4.39 -11.43
N GLU A 59 9.22 4.56 -10.12
CA GLU A 59 8.39 3.91 -9.10
C GLU A 59 6.96 4.42 -9.24
N GLU A 60 6.10 3.58 -9.80
CA GLU A 60 4.68 3.90 -9.99
C GLU A 60 3.94 3.76 -8.66
N VAL A 61 3.30 4.85 -8.23
CA VAL A 61 2.45 4.86 -7.03
C VAL A 61 0.99 4.91 -7.45
N ALA A 62 0.24 3.88 -7.05
CA ALA A 62 -1.21 3.82 -7.24
C ALA A 62 -1.93 4.47 -6.05
N ILE A 63 -2.95 5.29 -6.33
CA ILE A 63 -3.80 5.90 -5.31
C ILE A 63 -5.22 5.35 -5.45
N TYR A 64 -5.68 4.65 -4.41
CA TYR A 64 -7.04 4.11 -4.32
C TYR A 64 -7.89 4.96 -3.39
N ARG A 65 -9.18 5.13 -3.72
CA ARG A 65 -10.17 5.72 -2.81
C ARG A 65 -10.73 4.59 -1.94
N ILE A 66 -10.73 4.79 -0.64
CA ILE A 66 -11.32 3.85 0.30
C ILE A 66 -12.83 4.11 0.34
N GLU A 67 -13.62 3.11 -0.03
CA GLU A 67 -15.08 3.13 0.09
C GLU A 67 -15.50 2.16 1.20
N GLY A 68 -16.52 2.48 1.98
CA GLY A 68 -16.97 1.63 3.08
C GLY A 68 -17.80 2.41 4.09
N ASP A 69 -18.71 1.72 4.76
CA ASP A 69 -19.42 2.23 5.93
C ASP A 69 -18.66 1.80 7.20
N GLU A 70 -18.91 2.43 8.36
CA GLU A 70 -18.24 2.11 9.65
C GLU A 70 -18.35 0.61 10.07
N ASP A 71 -19.24 -0.15 9.43
CA ASP A 71 -19.46 -1.60 9.63
C ASP A 71 -18.91 -2.50 8.50
N ASN A 72 -18.36 -1.93 7.41
CA ASN A 72 -17.81 -2.69 6.28
C ASN A 72 -16.74 -1.89 5.54
N GLU A 73 -15.49 -2.05 5.99
CA GLU A 73 -14.29 -1.49 5.36
C GLU A 73 -13.79 -2.47 4.28
N GLN A 74 -14.33 -2.37 3.06
CA GLN A 74 -13.84 -3.13 1.90
C GLN A 74 -13.29 -2.16 0.85
N LEU A 75 -12.02 -2.32 0.48
CA LEU A 75 -11.35 -1.54 -0.58
C LEU A 75 -11.86 -1.90 -1.97
#